data_AF-A0A2N2WG05-F1
#
_entry.id   AF-A0A2N2WG05-F1
#
_cell.length_a   1.000
_cell.length_b   1.000
_cell.length_c   1.000
_cell.angle_alpha   90.00
_cell.angle_beta   90.00
_cell.angle_gamma   90.00
#
_symmetry.space_group_name_H-M   'P 1'
#
loop_
_entity.id
_entity.type
_entity.pdbx_description
1 polymer ?
#
loop_
_entity_poly.entity_id
_entity_poly.type
_entity_poly.pdbx_seq_one_letter_code
_entity_poly.pdbx_strand_id
1 'polypeptide(L)'
;MLSPTPIYVRLKAGLAAGHYNGEMISNAGGGATTANVTCNGLVEAPATTTLPYSEDFATGFGLCYTYSVSGPAQYWKHSSTNEYAYMNGYNTGVLEEDWMVLPAVNFVTYPNVRLSFESYMNYGADDADNYFKLVYSTNYAGIGDPSMATWTEIPFDYPTELSTWTPSGSLNLSAITGSSIYIAFKYHYNVDFYRSWQIDNISMINLPLGIDNPVSEIGKIYTYGKELKIEL
;
A
#
# COMPACT_ATOMS: atom_id res chain seq x y z
N MET A 1 37.09 -13.67 -38.09
CA MET A 1 36.43 -14.01 -36.82
C MET A 1 35.37 -12.96 -36.57
N LEU A 2 34.11 -13.34 -36.42
CA LEU A 2 33.06 -12.38 -36.02
C LEU A 2 33.29 -11.99 -34.56
N SER A 3 33.03 -10.72 -34.24
CA SER A 3 33.08 -10.26 -32.85
C SER A 3 31.89 -10.83 -32.06
N PRO A 4 32.07 -11.31 -30.81
CA PRO A 4 30.97 -11.70 -29.95
C PRO A 4 29.97 -10.55 -29.76
N THR A 5 28.68 -10.86 -29.80
CA THR A 5 27.59 -9.91 -29.52
C THR A 5 26.79 -10.42 -28.31
N PRO A 6 26.68 -9.65 -27.22
CA PRO A 6 25.82 -10.00 -26.09
C PRO A 6 24.34 -10.06 -26.50
N ILE A 7 23.61 -11.04 -25.96
CA ILE A 7 22.16 -11.16 -26.10
C ILE A 7 21.54 -11.06 -24.71
N TYR A 8 20.50 -10.25 -24.57
CA TYR A 8 19.73 -10.10 -23.34
C TYR A 8 18.33 -10.67 -23.53
N VAL A 9 17.88 -11.43 -22.54
CA VAL A 9 16.53 -12.02 -22.51
C VAL A 9 15.82 -11.51 -21.26
N ARG A 10 14.54 -11.20 -21.39
CA ARG A 10 13.66 -10.83 -20.28
C ARG A 10 12.30 -11.51 -20.43
N LEU A 11 11.58 -11.64 -19.33
CA LEU A 11 10.14 -11.92 -19.38
C LEU A 11 9.42 -10.82 -20.18
N LYS A 12 8.38 -11.22 -20.92
CA LYS A 12 7.53 -10.27 -21.64
C LYS A 12 6.76 -9.42 -20.61
N ALA A 13 6.72 -8.10 -20.83
CA ALA A 13 5.91 -7.23 -20.00
C ALA A 13 4.41 -7.60 -20.11
N GLY A 14 3.68 -7.50 -19.00
CA GLY A 14 2.24 -7.79 -18.94
C GLY A 14 1.88 -9.28 -18.90
N LEU A 15 2.84 -10.17 -18.62
CA LEU A 15 2.54 -11.55 -18.30
C LEU A 15 1.67 -11.64 -17.04
N ALA A 16 0.78 -12.62 -16.99
CA ALA A 16 0.02 -12.91 -15.79
C ALA A 16 0.95 -13.40 -14.67
N ALA A 17 0.52 -13.25 -13.41
CA ALA A 17 1.26 -13.80 -12.28
C ALA A 17 1.45 -15.32 -12.45
N GLY A 18 2.66 -15.80 -12.14
CA GLY A 18 3.01 -17.20 -12.29
C GLY A 18 4.51 -17.45 -12.44
N HIS A 19 4.86 -18.73 -12.35
CA HIS A 19 6.21 -19.22 -12.64
C HIS A 19 6.35 -19.55 -14.13
N TYR A 20 7.36 -18.98 -14.76
CA TYR A 20 7.72 -19.20 -16.15
C TYR A 20 9.07 -19.93 -16.17
N ASN A 21 9.03 -21.24 -15.96
CA ASN A 21 10.22 -22.08 -15.80
C ASN A 21 10.38 -23.02 -17.00
N GLY A 22 11.63 -23.27 -17.39
CA GLY A 22 11.93 -24.16 -18.51
C GLY A 22 11.78 -23.50 -19.88
N GLU A 23 11.71 -22.18 -19.95
CA GLU A 23 11.57 -21.43 -21.20
C GLU A 23 12.88 -21.52 -22.01
N MET A 24 12.88 -22.29 -23.09
CA MET A 24 14.08 -22.51 -23.91
C MET A 24 14.23 -21.41 -24.95
N ILE A 25 15.35 -20.68 -24.88
CA ILE A 25 15.79 -19.73 -25.90
C ILE A 25 16.84 -20.40 -26.77
N SER A 26 16.53 -20.60 -28.05
CA SER A 26 17.45 -21.17 -29.03
C SER A 26 18.07 -20.09 -29.91
N ASN A 27 19.37 -19.89 -29.79
CA ASN A 27 20.15 -19.08 -30.73
C ASN A 27 20.73 -19.98 -31.83
N ALA A 28 20.18 -19.90 -33.03
CA ALA A 28 20.56 -20.72 -34.18
C ALA A 28 20.78 -19.84 -35.42
N GLY A 29 21.76 -20.19 -36.27
CA GLY A 29 22.00 -19.51 -37.54
C GLY A 29 23.48 -19.47 -37.96
N GLY A 30 23.74 -18.99 -39.18
CA GLY A 30 25.09 -18.67 -39.66
C GLY A 30 26.07 -19.86 -39.79
N GLY A 31 25.57 -21.10 -39.78
CA GLY A 31 26.39 -22.31 -39.79
C GLY A 31 27.04 -22.65 -38.45
N ALA A 32 26.71 -21.91 -37.39
CA ALA A 32 27.15 -22.20 -36.02
C ALA A 32 26.24 -23.24 -35.35
N THR A 33 26.79 -23.97 -34.38
CA THR A 33 26.01 -24.88 -33.53
C THR A 33 24.98 -24.08 -32.73
N THR A 34 23.73 -24.55 -32.72
CA THR A 34 22.67 -23.96 -31.90
C THR A 34 23.06 -23.92 -30.44
N ALA A 35 22.94 -22.75 -29.82
CA ALA A 35 23.07 -22.58 -28.38
C ALA A 35 21.67 -22.47 -27.77
N ASN A 36 21.36 -23.35 -26.82
CA ASN A 36 20.12 -23.31 -26.06
C ASN A 36 20.40 -22.74 -24.66
N VAL A 37 19.57 -21.80 -24.23
CA VAL A 37 19.59 -21.23 -22.89
C VAL A 37 18.22 -21.44 -22.28
N THR A 38 18.15 -22.14 -21.16
CA THR A 38 16.91 -22.25 -20.38
C THR A 38 16.79 -21.05 -19.46
N CYS A 39 15.69 -20.32 -19.60
CA CYS A 39 15.34 -19.19 -18.74
C CYS A 39 14.25 -19.61 -17.76
N ASN A 40 14.32 -19.05 -16.56
CA ASN A 40 13.31 -19.20 -15.52
C ASN A 40 12.95 -17.79 -15.01
N GLY A 41 11.72 -17.60 -14.56
CA GLY A 41 11.27 -16.33 -14.01
C GLY A 41 9.97 -16.45 -13.22
N LEU A 42 9.69 -15.42 -12.43
CA LEU A 42 8.48 -15.29 -11.63
C LEU A 42 7.84 -13.94 -11.95
N VAL A 43 6.53 -13.95 -12.15
CA VAL A 43 5.69 -12.75 -12.11
C VAL A 43 4.84 -12.85 -10.86
N GLU A 44 5.03 -11.92 -9.93
CA GLU A 44 4.26 -11.89 -8.68
C GLU A 44 2.88 -11.24 -8.89
N ALA A 45 1.87 -11.76 -8.21
CA ALA A 45 0.57 -11.12 -8.15
C ALA A 45 0.58 -10.04 -7.06
N PRO A 46 -0.10 -8.90 -7.29
CA PRO A 46 -0.39 -7.96 -6.22
C PRO A 46 -1.10 -8.62 -5.05
N ALA A 47 -0.74 -8.24 -3.82
CA ALA A 47 -1.46 -8.68 -2.64
C ALA A 47 -2.87 -8.07 -2.60
N THR A 48 -3.85 -8.89 -2.20
CA THR A 48 -5.24 -8.47 -1.98
C THR A 48 -5.72 -9.02 -0.63
N THR A 49 -6.72 -8.39 -0.05
CA THR A 49 -7.31 -8.82 1.22
C THR A 49 -8.83 -8.62 1.27
N THR A 50 -9.46 -9.27 2.25
CA THR A 50 -10.88 -9.10 2.62
C THR A 50 -10.98 -8.36 3.93
N LEU A 51 -12.13 -7.75 4.23
CA LEU A 51 -12.35 -7.08 5.50
C LEU A 51 -13.08 -7.99 6.52
N PRO A 52 -12.70 -7.95 7.81
CA PRO A 52 -11.69 -7.07 8.41
C PRO A 52 -10.26 -7.48 8.05
N TYR A 53 -9.37 -6.49 7.92
CA TYR A 53 -7.93 -6.67 7.74
C TYR A 53 -7.19 -5.93 8.85
N SER A 54 -6.12 -6.52 9.36
CA SER A 54 -5.22 -5.89 10.30
C SER A 54 -3.77 -6.22 9.99
N GLU A 55 -2.87 -5.30 10.31
CA GLU A 55 -1.42 -5.48 10.25
C GLU A 55 -0.80 -4.83 11.49
N ASP A 56 -0.14 -5.66 12.30
CA ASP A 56 0.54 -5.30 13.55
C ASP A 56 2.07 -5.44 13.44
N PHE A 57 2.57 -5.79 12.24
CA PHE A 57 3.99 -5.97 11.94
C PHE A 57 4.77 -6.93 12.86
N ALA A 58 4.07 -7.78 13.64
CA ALA A 58 4.70 -8.71 14.58
C ALA A 58 5.57 -9.77 13.89
N THR A 59 5.28 -10.04 12.61
CA THR A 59 5.99 -11.05 11.81
C THR A 59 6.54 -10.52 10.49
N GLY A 60 6.77 -9.20 10.41
CA GLY A 60 7.25 -8.53 9.20
C GLY A 60 6.16 -7.68 8.54
N PHE A 61 6.18 -7.53 7.22
CA PHE A 61 5.22 -6.69 6.51
C PHE A 61 3.87 -7.35 6.21
N GLY A 62 3.70 -8.64 6.54
CA GLY A 62 2.51 -9.41 6.19
C GLY A 62 2.19 -9.31 4.69
N LEU A 63 1.04 -8.72 4.36
CA LEU A 63 0.60 -8.50 2.98
C LEU A 63 1.03 -7.15 2.39
N CYS A 64 1.68 -6.30 3.17
CA CYS A 64 2.16 -5.00 2.70
C CYS A 64 3.34 -5.17 1.74
N TYR A 65 3.39 -4.32 0.73
CA TYR A 65 4.42 -4.26 -0.29
C TYR A 65 5.23 -2.97 -0.14
N THR A 66 6.55 -3.06 -0.12
CA THR A 66 7.42 -1.87 -0.04
C THR A 66 8.13 -1.60 -1.36
N TYR A 67 8.32 -0.32 -1.68
CA TYR A 67 9.03 0.11 -2.89
C TYR A 67 9.82 1.39 -2.63
N SER A 68 11.10 1.39 -3.01
CA SER A 68 11.97 2.57 -2.98
C SER A 68 12.13 3.13 -4.39
N VAL A 69 11.57 4.33 -4.62
CA VAL A 69 11.67 5.06 -5.90
C VAL A 69 13.02 5.76 -6.00
N SER A 70 13.48 6.36 -4.90
CA SER A 70 14.80 6.96 -4.78
C SER A 70 15.37 6.75 -3.37
N GLY A 71 16.69 6.83 -3.23
CA GLY A 71 17.35 6.65 -1.94
C GLY A 71 17.51 5.20 -1.46
N PRO A 72 17.86 4.21 -2.32
CA PRO A 72 17.74 2.78 -1.99
C PRO A 72 18.65 2.28 -0.84
N ALA A 73 19.49 3.14 -0.27
CA ALA A 73 20.25 2.84 0.94
C ALA A 73 19.36 2.75 2.19
N GLN A 74 18.24 3.48 2.21
CA GLN A 74 17.15 3.30 3.15
C GLN A 74 15.89 2.89 2.39
N TYR A 75 14.96 2.30 3.11
CA TYR A 75 13.69 1.81 2.62
C TYR A 75 12.84 1.45 3.84
N TRP A 76 11.53 1.30 3.64
CA TRP A 76 10.63 0.83 4.69
C TRP A 76 11.13 -0.48 5.30
N LYS A 77 11.33 -0.48 6.62
CA LYS A 77 11.78 -1.63 7.41
C LYS A 77 10.74 -1.96 8.47
N HIS A 78 10.78 -3.18 8.97
CA HIS A 78 10.03 -3.55 10.17
C HIS A 78 10.99 -3.73 11.34
N SER A 79 10.56 -3.37 12.54
CA SER A 79 11.25 -3.68 13.80
C SER A 79 10.65 -4.96 14.38
N SER A 80 11.38 -6.07 14.37
CA SER A 80 10.87 -7.32 14.98
C SER A 80 10.78 -7.27 16.50
N THR A 81 11.52 -6.36 17.15
CA THR A 81 11.50 -6.21 18.61
C THR A 81 10.31 -5.39 19.10
N ASN A 82 9.93 -4.36 18.34
CA ASN A 82 8.90 -3.41 18.72
C ASN A 82 7.63 -3.52 17.86
N GLU A 83 7.64 -4.40 16.86
CA GLU A 83 6.49 -4.77 16.04
C GLU A 83 5.86 -3.57 15.31
N TYR A 84 6.67 -2.73 14.66
CA TYR A 84 6.18 -1.63 13.81
C TYR A 84 6.94 -1.54 12.49
N ALA A 85 6.32 -0.93 11.48
CA ALA A 85 6.98 -0.50 10.27
C ALA A 85 7.59 0.91 10.46
N TYR A 86 8.75 1.18 9.87
CA TYR A 86 9.39 2.49 9.96
C TYR A 86 10.18 2.87 8.70
N MET A 87 10.29 4.17 8.48
CA MET A 87 11.11 4.77 7.42
C MET A 87 11.83 6.01 7.94
N ASN A 88 13.11 6.15 7.56
CA ASN A 88 13.94 7.30 7.91
C ASN A 88 15.09 7.45 6.91
N GLY A 89 15.18 8.63 6.30
CA GLY A 89 16.23 9.00 5.35
C GLY A 89 17.55 9.49 5.96
N TYR A 90 17.68 9.47 7.29
CA TYR A 90 18.85 10.00 7.97
C TYR A 90 20.17 9.37 7.44
N ASN A 91 21.17 10.24 7.21
CA ASN A 91 22.50 9.90 6.70
C ASN A 91 22.56 9.28 5.29
N THR A 92 21.51 9.32 4.47
CA THR A 92 21.61 8.85 3.07
C THR A 92 22.24 9.89 2.15
N GLY A 93 22.02 11.17 2.44
CA GLY A 93 22.56 12.28 1.65
C GLY A 93 21.92 12.43 0.26
N VAL A 94 20.74 11.83 0.04
CA VAL A 94 20.01 11.84 -1.23
C VAL A 94 18.51 12.03 -0.99
N LEU A 95 17.75 12.35 -2.04
CA LEU A 95 16.28 12.33 -1.96
C LEU A 95 15.80 10.91 -1.66
N GLU A 96 14.94 10.79 -0.66
CA GLU A 96 14.27 9.55 -0.29
C GLU A 96 12.81 9.63 -0.71
N GLU A 97 12.37 8.69 -1.54
CA GLU A 97 10.97 8.49 -1.89
C GLU A 97 10.63 7.01 -1.75
N ASP A 98 9.92 6.69 -0.67
CA ASP A 98 9.71 5.32 -0.23
C ASP A 98 8.26 5.07 0.15
N TRP A 99 7.76 3.94 -0.32
CA TRP A 99 6.35 3.61 -0.28
C TRP A 99 6.15 2.29 0.47
N MET A 100 5.16 2.26 1.36
CA MET A 100 4.60 1.04 1.91
C MET A 100 3.12 0.98 1.49
N VAL A 101 2.80 0.03 0.62
CA VAL A 101 1.48 -0.16 0.02
C VAL A 101 0.77 -1.30 0.74
N LEU A 102 -0.46 -1.06 1.18
CA LEU A 102 -1.35 -2.06 1.77
C LEU A 102 -1.92 -2.99 0.68
N PRO A 103 -2.33 -4.22 1.03
CA PRO A 103 -3.02 -5.09 0.08
C PRO A 103 -4.28 -4.43 -0.47
N ALA A 104 -4.58 -4.70 -1.74
CA ALA A 104 -5.77 -4.15 -2.37
C ALA A 104 -7.06 -4.67 -1.71
N VAL A 105 -8.04 -3.79 -1.59
CA VAL A 105 -9.38 -4.11 -1.09
C VAL A 105 -10.42 -3.77 -2.16
N ASN A 106 -11.44 -4.62 -2.28
CA ASN A 106 -12.58 -4.37 -3.14
C ASN A 106 -13.64 -3.51 -2.42
N PHE A 107 -13.65 -2.20 -2.70
CA PHE A 107 -14.60 -1.27 -2.09
C PHE A 107 -16.01 -1.35 -2.70
N VAL A 108 -16.19 -2.05 -3.82
CA VAL A 108 -17.54 -2.40 -4.32
C VAL A 108 -18.19 -3.45 -3.40
N THR A 109 -17.41 -4.44 -2.95
CA THR A 109 -17.85 -5.44 -1.97
C THR A 109 -18.00 -4.83 -0.57
N TYR A 110 -17.15 -3.86 -0.23
CA TYR A 110 -17.12 -3.19 1.07
C TYR A 110 -17.34 -1.67 0.92
N PRO A 111 -18.59 -1.21 0.76
CA PRO A 111 -18.87 0.20 0.46
C PRO A 111 -18.62 1.16 1.64
N ASN A 112 -18.38 0.66 2.86
CA ASN A 112 -18.28 1.47 4.07
C ASN A 112 -16.99 1.20 4.83
N VAL A 113 -15.87 1.24 4.11
CA VAL A 113 -14.55 1.03 4.71
C VAL A 113 -14.24 2.15 5.72
N ARG A 114 -13.73 1.74 6.87
CA ARG A 114 -13.00 2.58 7.82
C ARG A 114 -11.57 2.06 7.91
N LEU A 115 -10.62 2.99 7.92
CA LEU A 115 -9.21 2.72 8.16
C LEU A 115 -8.78 3.44 9.44
N SER A 116 -7.97 2.78 10.26
CA SER A 116 -7.25 3.38 11.38
C SER A 116 -5.86 2.76 11.48
N PHE A 117 -4.93 3.48 12.09
CA PHE A 117 -3.57 3.05 12.41
C PHE A 117 -3.02 3.98 13.48
N GLU A 118 -1.86 3.66 14.04
CA GLU A 118 -1.10 4.57 14.88
C GLU A 118 0.16 5.02 14.14
N SER A 119 0.55 6.26 14.40
CA SER A 119 1.79 6.81 13.85
C SER A 119 2.61 7.48 14.92
N TYR A 120 3.92 7.49 14.71
CA TYR A 120 4.90 8.12 15.58
C TYR A 120 5.93 8.82 14.72
N MET A 121 6.37 10.00 15.16
CA MET A 121 7.40 10.75 14.45
C MET A 121 8.49 11.31 15.37
N ASN A 122 9.67 11.49 14.78
CA ASN A 122 10.82 12.16 15.41
C ASN A 122 11.66 12.91 14.39
N TYR A 123 12.30 13.99 14.85
CA TYR A 123 13.21 14.84 14.07
C TYR A 123 12.54 15.51 12.86
N GLY A 124 13.34 16.27 12.10
CA GLY A 124 12.90 16.88 10.85
C GLY A 124 11.80 17.93 10.99
N ALA A 125 11.39 18.45 9.84
CA ALA A 125 10.27 19.37 9.66
C ALA A 125 9.56 18.98 8.36
N ASP A 126 8.25 19.15 8.33
CA ASP A 126 7.47 18.92 7.11
C ASP A 126 7.25 20.27 6.40
N ASP A 127 7.24 20.24 5.08
CA ASP A 127 6.89 21.37 4.23
C ASP A 127 6.22 20.88 2.93
N ALA A 128 6.18 21.72 1.89
CA ALA A 128 5.55 21.37 0.62
C ALA A 128 6.25 20.20 -0.11
N ASP A 129 7.57 20.07 0.05
CA ASP A 129 8.41 19.09 -0.65
C ASP A 129 8.95 18.00 0.29
N ASN A 130 8.73 18.13 1.60
CA ASN A 130 9.16 17.19 2.64
C ASN A 130 7.95 16.74 3.45
N TYR A 131 7.45 15.53 3.21
CA TYR A 131 6.17 15.10 3.76
C TYR A 131 6.06 13.60 3.96
N PHE A 132 5.13 13.25 4.83
CA PHE A 132 4.60 11.91 4.98
C PHE A 132 3.09 11.92 4.77
N LYS A 133 2.61 11.09 3.84
CA LYS A 133 1.20 11.11 3.42
C LYS A 133 0.63 9.71 3.39
N LEU A 134 -0.65 9.62 3.73
CA LEU A 134 -1.49 8.50 3.36
C LEU A 134 -2.17 8.84 2.04
N VAL A 135 -2.09 7.93 1.06
CA VAL A 135 -2.65 8.13 -0.28
C VAL A 135 -3.36 6.88 -0.75
N TYR A 136 -4.32 7.00 -1.67
CA TYR A 136 -4.93 5.88 -2.36
C TYR A 136 -4.83 5.99 -3.88
N SER A 137 -4.88 4.85 -4.55
CA SER A 137 -4.90 4.75 -6.01
C SER A 137 -5.94 3.74 -6.47
N THR A 138 -6.61 4.07 -7.58
CA THR A 138 -7.55 3.21 -8.30
C THR A 138 -6.95 2.61 -9.57
N ASN A 139 -5.72 3.02 -9.94
CA ASN A 139 -5.03 2.59 -11.16
C ASN A 139 -3.61 2.06 -10.91
N TYR A 140 -3.15 1.99 -9.66
CA TYR A 140 -1.92 1.29 -9.33
C TYR A 140 -2.05 -0.19 -9.65
N ALA A 141 -1.04 -0.74 -10.31
CA ALA A 141 -1.01 -2.16 -10.68
C ALA A 141 -0.87 -3.08 -9.48
N GLY A 142 -0.52 -2.54 -8.30
CA GLY A 142 -0.38 -3.27 -7.05
C GLY A 142 1.01 -3.86 -6.80
N ILE A 143 1.90 -3.77 -7.79
CA ILE A 143 3.31 -4.13 -7.70
C ILE A 143 4.13 -3.25 -8.65
N GLY A 144 5.40 -3.06 -8.33
CA GLY A 144 6.32 -2.22 -9.10
C GLY A 144 6.21 -0.74 -8.71
N ASP A 145 6.77 0.12 -9.56
CA ASP A 145 6.94 1.54 -9.27
C ASP A 145 5.59 2.29 -9.05
N PRO A 146 5.33 2.80 -7.83
CA PRO A 146 4.12 3.57 -7.52
C PRO A 146 4.00 4.88 -8.32
N SER A 147 5.10 5.45 -8.82
CA SER A 147 5.09 6.69 -9.61
C SER A 147 4.40 6.53 -10.98
N MET A 148 4.17 5.29 -11.41
CA MET A 148 3.43 4.96 -12.64
C MET A 148 1.90 5.04 -12.48
N ALA A 149 1.42 5.37 -11.29
CA ALA A 149 0.00 5.49 -10.96
C ALA A 149 -0.34 6.90 -10.45
N THR A 150 -1.64 7.20 -10.40
CA THR A 150 -2.14 8.43 -9.79
C THR A 150 -2.59 8.17 -8.37
N TRP A 151 -2.23 9.07 -7.46
CA TRP A 151 -2.47 8.94 -6.03
C TRP A 151 -3.24 10.15 -5.52
N THR A 152 -4.29 9.90 -4.74
CA THR A 152 -5.09 10.93 -4.06
C THR A 152 -4.86 10.84 -2.56
N GLU A 153 -4.63 11.97 -1.91
CA GLU A 153 -4.34 12.03 -0.48
C GLU A 153 -5.57 11.70 0.37
N ILE A 154 -5.35 10.93 1.45
CA ILE A 154 -6.30 10.69 2.52
C ILE A 154 -5.78 11.46 3.74
N PRO A 155 -6.46 12.54 4.17
CA PRO A 155 -6.06 13.25 5.37
C PRO A 155 -6.26 12.36 6.60
N PHE A 156 -5.35 12.47 7.56
CA PHE A 156 -5.42 11.74 8.83
C PHE A 156 -4.85 12.59 9.97
N ASP A 157 -5.20 12.24 11.21
CA ASP A 157 -4.63 12.87 12.39
C ASP A 157 -3.22 12.33 12.63
N TYR A 158 -2.21 13.18 12.72
CA TYR A 158 -0.81 12.76 12.94
C TYR A 158 -0.22 13.41 14.20
N PRO A 159 0.88 12.85 14.76
CA PRO A 159 1.46 13.37 15.99
C PRO A 159 1.90 14.82 15.82
N THR A 160 1.43 15.70 16.71
CA THR A 160 1.91 17.09 16.81
C THR A 160 3.12 17.22 17.73
N GLU A 161 3.23 16.30 18.70
CA GLU A 161 4.35 16.21 19.64
C GLU A 161 5.33 15.14 19.17
N LEU A 162 6.63 15.44 19.27
CA LEU A 162 7.66 14.46 18.97
C LEU A 162 7.57 13.28 19.95
N SER A 163 7.99 12.11 19.51
CA SER A 163 8.13 10.92 20.36
C SER A 163 6.84 10.40 21.01
N THR A 164 5.68 10.64 20.40
CA THR A 164 4.39 10.19 20.92
C THR A 164 3.61 9.43 19.86
N TRP A 165 3.17 8.20 20.19
CA TRP A 165 2.23 7.45 19.36
C TRP A 165 0.88 8.14 19.34
N THR A 166 0.36 8.40 18.15
CA THR A 166 -0.91 9.10 17.92
C THR A 166 -1.78 8.29 16.97
N PRO A 167 -3.03 7.98 17.35
CA PRO A 167 -3.99 7.35 16.46
C PRO A 167 -4.33 8.25 15.28
N SER A 168 -4.53 7.67 14.10
CA SER A 168 -4.91 8.38 12.88
C SER A 168 -6.35 8.87 12.84
N GLY A 169 -7.12 8.53 13.87
CA GLY A 169 -8.58 8.64 13.89
C GLY A 169 -9.25 7.48 13.15
N SER A 170 -10.55 7.64 12.87
CA SER A 170 -11.31 6.69 12.05
C SER A 170 -11.57 7.29 10.67
N LEU A 171 -10.71 6.95 9.71
CA LEU A 171 -10.75 7.51 8.37
C LEU A 171 -11.92 6.93 7.58
N ASN A 172 -12.85 7.78 7.15
CA ASN A 172 -14.00 7.38 6.37
C ASN A 172 -13.65 7.32 4.88
N LEU A 173 -13.61 6.11 4.31
CA LEU A 173 -13.26 5.88 2.92
C LEU A 173 -14.48 5.53 2.04
N SER A 174 -15.71 5.69 2.54
CA SER A 174 -16.95 5.33 1.81
C SER A 174 -17.20 6.12 0.52
N ALA A 175 -16.54 7.26 0.34
CA ALA A 175 -16.60 8.03 -0.90
C ALA A 175 -15.76 7.43 -2.04
N ILE A 176 -14.88 6.48 -1.73
CA ILE A 176 -13.99 5.82 -2.71
C ILE A 176 -14.70 4.57 -3.24
N THR A 177 -14.68 4.39 -4.56
CA THR A 177 -15.29 3.21 -5.21
C THR A 177 -14.29 2.56 -6.16
N GLY A 178 -14.24 1.22 -6.15
CA GLY A 178 -13.43 0.45 -7.08
C GLY A 178 -13.25 -0.99 -6.61
N SER A 179 -13.01 -1.90 -7.56
CA SER A 179 -12.82 -3.32 -7.25
C SER A 179 -11.42 -3.66 -6.76
N SER A 180 -10.48 -2.73 -6.93
CA SER A 180 -9.09 -2.84 -6.48
C SER A 180 -8.61 -1.45 -6.08
N ILE A 181 -8.67 -1.16 -4.78
CA ILE A 181 -8.19 0.08 -4.19
C ILE A 181 -6.91 -0.22 -3.43
N TYR A 182 -5.82 0.46 -3.79
CA TYR A 182 -4.58 0.42 -3.04
C TYR A 182 -4.46 1.67 -2.19
N ILE A 183 -3.97 1.51 -0.97
CA ILE A 183 -3.66 2.58 -0.03
C ILE A 183 -2.18 2.47 0.31
N ALA A 184 -1.47 3.58 0.41
CA ALA A 184 -0.05 3.57 0.70
C ALA A 184 0.37 4.70 1.64
N PHE A 185 1.38 4.41 2.46
CA PHE A 185 2.16 5.40 3.18
C PHE A 185 3.31 5.85 2.29
N LYS A 186 3.30 7.13 1.92
CA LYS A 186 4.31 7.77 1.09
C LYS A 186 5.24 8.60 1.97
N TYR A 187 6.51 8.25 1.97
CA TYR A 187 7.61 9.02 2.55
C TYR A 187 8.32 9.77 1.43
N HIS A 188 8.47 11.09 1.54
CA HIS A 188 9.24 11.89 0.57
C HIS A 188 9.99 13.01 1.29
N TYR A 189 11.31 12.91 1.39
CA TYR A 189 12.13 13.91 2.07
C TYR A 189 13.45 14.17 1.33
N ASN A 190 13.72 15.44 1.09
CA ASN A 190 14.98 15.92 0.53
C ASN A 190 16.12 15.82 1.54
N VAL A 191 17.35 15.97 1.02
CA VAL A 191 18.58 16.00 1.81
C VAL A 191 18.47 17.03 2.93
N ASP A 192 18.81 16.60 4.15
CA ASP A 192 18.82 17.39 5.40
C ASP A 192 17.45 17.69 6.04
N PHE A 193 16.34 17.22 5.45
CA PHE A 193 14.98 17.44 5.99
C PHE A 193 14.37 16.19 6.65
N TYR A 194 15.07 15.05 6.62
CA TYR A 194 14.53 13.75 6.99
C TYR A 194 13.83 13.75 8.37
N ARG A 195 12.63 13.17 8.38
CA ARG A 195 11.88 12.83 9.59
C ARG A 195 11.88 11.31 9.74
N SER A 196 11.91 10.81 10.97
CA SER A 196 11.65 9.39 11.22
C SER A 196 10.15 9.20 11.38
N TRP A 197 9.58 8.24 10.66
CA TRP A 197 8.18 7.81 10.81
C TRP A 197 8.11 6.34 11.20
N GLN A 198 7.18 6.03 12.10
CA GLN A 198 6.81 4.66 12.46
C GLN A 198 5.29 4.51 12.34
N ILE A 199 4.83 3.35 11.91
CA ILE A 199 3.43 3.00 11.67
C ILE A 199 3.16 1.63 12.28
N ASP A 200 2.03 1.53 12.96
CA ASP A 200 1.60 0.29 13.61
C ASP A 200 0.05 0.22 13.70
N ASN A 201 -0.47 -0.93 14.12
CA ASN A 201 -1.87 -1.17 14.47
C ASN A 201 -2.85 -0.80 13.35
N ILE A 202 -2.50 -1.15 12.11
CA ILE A 202 -3.35 -0.90 10.95
C ILE A 202 -4.60 -1.76 11.07
N SER A 203 -5.76 -1.16 10.90
CA SER A 203 -7.05 -1.84 10.87
C SER A 203 -7.93 -1.28 9.77
N MET A 204 -8.47 -2.16 8.94
CA MET A 204 -9.52 -1.86 7.99
C MET A 204 -10.74 -2.71 8.28
N ILE A 205 -11.90 -2.06 8.39
CA ILE A 205 -13.18 -2.73 8.62
C ILE A 205 -14.24 -2.18 7.67
N ASN A 206 -15.18 -3.02 7.27
CA ASN A 206 -16.40 -2.55 6.62
C ASN A 206 -17.45 -2.35 7.72
N LEU A 207 -17.79 -1.10 8.02
CA LEU A 207 -18.90 -0.85 8.92
C LEU A 207 -20.20 -1.23 8.20
N PRO A 208 -21.08 -2.03 8.81
CA PRO A 208 -22.45 -2.11 8.32
C PRO A 208 -22.98 -0.67 8.22
N LEU A 209 -23.67 -0.32 7.14
CA LEU A 209 -24.51 0.88 7.18
C LEU A 209 -25.37 0.70 8.43
N GLY A 210 -25.23 1.62 9.39
CA GLY A 210 -26.25 1.76 10.41
C GLY A 210 -27.57 1.87 9.67
N ILE A 211 -28.59 1.14 10.11
CA ILE A 211 -29.95 1.24 9.56
C ILE A 211 -30.20 2.70 9.23
N ASP A 212 -30.43 2.99 7.95
CA ASP A 212 -30.43 4.33 7.38
C ASP A 212 -31.05 5.36 8.35
N ASN A 213 -30.43 6.53 8.48
CA ASN A 213 -31.22 7.71 8.83
C ASN A 213 -32.44 7.70 7.89
N PRO A 214 -33.68 7.65 8.41
CA PRO A 214 -34.83 7.32 7.59
C PRO A 214 -34.95 8.30 6.43
N VAL A 215 -34.80 7.80 5.21
CA VAL A 215 -35.12 8.51 3.98
C VAL A 215 -36.63 8.39 3.76
N SER A 216 -37.41 9.11 4.57
CA SER A 216 -38.81 9.42 4.29
C SER A 216 -39.37 10.32 5.39
N GLU A 217 -39.75 11.54 5.00
CA GLU A 217 -40.30 12.58 5.87
C GLU A 217 -41.77 12.35 6.29
N ILE A 218 -42.27 11.10 6.30
CA ILE A 218 -43.61 10.78 6.81
C ILE A 218 -43.55 9.53 7.68
N GLY A 219 -43.72 9.73 9.00
CA GLY A 219 -43.98 8.68 9.98
C GLY A 219 -42.74 8.15 10.68
N LYS A 220 -42.42 8.72 11.85
CA LYS A 220 -41.39 8.19 12.75
C LYS A 220 -41.91 6.92 13.43
N ILE A 221 -41.33 5.77 13.10
CA ILE A 221 -41.39 4.56 13.92
C ILE A 221 -39.96 4.28 14.37
N TYR A 222 -39.73 4.35 15.68
CA TYR A 222 -38.52 3.84 16.30
C TYR A 222 -38.91 2.64 17.15
N THR A 223 -38.25 1.50 16.94
CA THR A 223 -38.27 0.39 17.89
C THR A 223 -36.89 0.25 18.51
N TYR A 224 -36.80 0.51 19.81
CA TYR A 224 -35.70 0.04 20.65
C TYR A 224 -36.32 -0.65 21.87
N GLY A 225 -36.03 -1.94 22.05
CA GLY A 225 -36.21 -2.67 23.31
C GLY A 225 -37.62 -2.64 23.94
N LYS A 226 -38.45 -3.60 23.52
CA LYS A 226 -39.67 -4.13 24.19
C LYS A 226 -40.86 -3.17 24.42
N GLU A 227 -41.97 -3.62 23.82
CA GLU A 227 -43.37 -3.16 23.90
C GLU A 227 -43.80 -1.99 23.01
N LEU A 228 -44.66 -2.35 22.05
CA LEU A 228 -45.49 -1.46 21.25
C LEU A 228 -46.77 -1.18 22.05
N LYS A 229 -47.01 0.07 22.43
CA LYS A 229 -48.36 0.55 22.78
C LYS A 229 -48.89 1.41 21.64
N ILE A 230 -50.01 1.00 21.08
CA ILE A 230 -50.86 1.83 20.23
C ILE A 230 -52.09 2.13 21.07
N GLU A 231 -52.26 3.40 21.46
CA GLU A 231 -53.55 3.91 21.91
C GLU A 231 -54.18 4.63 20.72
N LEU A 232 -55.41 4.22 20.38
CA LEU A 232 -56.23 4.81 19.32
C LEU A 232 -56.80 6.16 19.75
#